data_AF-A0A401T9A2-F1
#
_entry.id   AF-A0A401T9A2-F1
#
_cell.length_a   1.000
_cell.length_b   1.000
_cell.length_c   1.000
_cell.angle_alpha   90.00
_cell.angle_beta   90.00
_cell.angle_gamma   90.00
#
_symmetry.space_group_name_H-M   'P 1'
#
loop_
_entity.id
_entity.type
_entity.pdbx_description
1 polymer ?
#
loop_
_entity_poly.entity_id
_entity_poly.type
_entity_poly.pdbx_seq_one_letter_code
_entity_poly.pdbx_strand_id
1 'polypeptide(L)'
;VNNNGVVSFQAAVSQFTPNPFPLANGRAFITPFWGDVDNRNGGEIYYRQSTEPSLLQRATADINRYSPSLPFQAQWAFVATWDRVAFYGSRTSK
;
A
#
# COMPACT_ATOMS: atom_id res chain seq x y z
N VAL A 1 5.51 4.54 -3.80
CA VAL A 1 4.16 4.81 -3.23
C VAL A 1 3.55 5.92 -4.05
N ASN A 2 2.31 5.77 -4.51
CA ASN A 2 1.60 6.82 -5.24
C ASN A 2 0.30 7.22 -4.53
N ASN A 3 -0.43 8.20 -5.08
CA ASN A 3 -1.75 8.62 -4.63
C ASN A 3 -2.80 7.50 -4.65
N ASN A 4 -2.83 6.70 -5.72
CA ASN A 4 -3.87 5.74 -6.03
C ASN A 4 -3.87 4.45 -5.17
N GLY A 5 -3.15 4.44 -4.05
CA GLY A 5 -3.06 3.28 -3.16
C GLY A 5 -2.08 2.20 -3.60
N VAL A 6 -1.12 2.55 -4.46
CA VAL A 6 -0.17 1.58 -5.04
C VAL A 6 1.22 1.71 -4.44
N VAL A 7 1.78 0.57 -4.05
CA VAL A 7 3.22 0.39 -3.80
C VAL A 7 3.80 -0.40 -4.96
N SER A 8 4.44 0.28 -5.91
CA SER A 8 5.05 -0.35 -7.08
C SER A 8 6.54 -0.64 -6.90
N PHE A 9 6.99 -1.68 -7.59
CA PHE A 9 8.40 -2.08 -7.65
C PHE A 9 8.94 -1.81 -9.06
N GLN A 10 10.22 -1.44 -9.16
CA GLN A 10 10.96 -1.19 -10.41
C GLN A 10 10.50 0.02 -11.24
N ALA A 11 9.19 0.20 -11.46
CA ALA A 11 8.62 1.26 -12.28
C ALA A 11 7.44 1.96 -11.58
N ALA A 12 7.23 3.22 -11.92
CA ALA A 12 6.07 3.98 -11.48
C ALA A 12 4.79 3.47 -12.16
N VAL A 13 3.67 3.49 -11.42
CA VAL A 13 2.34 3.17 -11.93
C VAL A 13 1.45 4.40 -11.74
N SER A 14 0.88 4.91 -12.83
CA SER A 14 -0.05 6.05 -12.82
C SER A 14 -1.52 5.65 -12.96
N GLN A 15 -1.80 4.36 -13.13
CA GLN A 15 -3.15 3.85 -13.33
C GLN A 15 -4.00 4.04 -12.06
N PHE A 16 -5.17 4.65 -12.23
CA PHE A 16 -6.15 4.93 -11.18
C PHE A 16 -7.39 4.02 -11.26
N THR A 17 -7.69 3.45 -12.44
CA THR A 17 -8.77 2.47 -12.63
C THR A 17 -8.26 1.05 -12.34
N PRO A 18 -8.86 0.30 -11.40
CA PRO A 18 -8.39 -1.04 -11.06
C PRO A 18 -8.59 -2.06 -12.18
N ASN A 19 -7.60 -2.93 -12.36
CA ASN A 19 -7.71 -4.14 -13.18
C ASN A 19 -7.50 -5.38 -12.29
N PRO A 20 -8.18 -6.51 -12.58
CA PRO A 20 -7.96 -7.74 -11.82
C PRO A 20 -6.52 -8.26 -12.01
N PHE A 21 -5.97 -8.85 -10.95
CA PHE A 21 -4.69 -9.54 -11.01
C PHE A 21 -4.85 -10.96 -11.57
N PRO A 22 -3.82 -11.52 -12.24
CA PRO A 22 -2.54 -10.90 -12.59
C PRO A 22 -2.66 -9.94 -13.79
N LEU A 23 -1.82 -8.90 -13.81
CA LEU A 23 -1.84 -7.90 -14.89
C LEU A 23 -1.03 -8.38 -16.09
N ALA A 24 -1.62 -8.28 -17.29
CA ALA A 24 -1.01 -8.75 -18.54
C ALA A 24 0.33 -8.11 -18.89
N ASN A 25 0.64 -6.92 -18.34
CA ASN A 25 1.89 -6.20 -18.61
C ASN A 25 3.01 -6.48 -17.60
N GLY A 26 2.86 -7.49 -16.74
CA GLY A 26 3.94 -7.98 -15.87
C GLY A 26 4.39 -7.00 -14.77
N ARG A 27 3.69 -5.89 -14.55
CA ARG A 27 4.04 -4.93 -13.51
C ARG A 27 3.85 -5.55 -12.12
N ALA A 28 4.91 -5.53 -11.32
CA ALA A 28 4.87 -5.93 -9.93
C ALA A 28 4.50 -4.73 -9.03
N PHE A 29 3.34 -4.81 -8.39
CA PHE A 29 2.96 -3.88 -7.34
C PHE A 29 1.95 -4.50 -6.38
N ILE A 30 1.89 -3.94 -5.16
CA ILE A 30 0.88 -4.25 -4.16
C ILE A 30 -0.10 -3.07 -4.10
N THR A 31 -1.38 -3.38 -3.94
CA THR A 31 -2.44 -2.38 -3.83
C THR A 31 -3.41 -2.78 -2.71
N PRO A 32 -3.17 -2.29 -1.47
CA PRO A 32 -4.09 -2.51 -0.36
C PRO A 32 -5.46 -1.87 -0.62
N PHE A 33 -5.46 -0.77 -1.39
CA PHE A 33 -6.62 -0.19 -2.03
C PHE A 33 -6.19 0.35 -3.40
N TRP A 34 -7.07 0.30 -4.41
CA TRP A 34 -6.80 0.87 -5.73
C TRP A 34 -7.95 1.81 -6.09
N GLY A 35 -7.66 3.09 -6.27
CA GLY A 35 -8.68 4.05 -6.67
C GLY A 35 -8.11 5.32 -7.26
N ASP A 36 -9.01 6.14 -7.80
CA ASP A 36 -8.69 7.47 -8.32
C ASP A 36 -8.63 8.47 -7.15
N VAL A 37 -7.45 8.59 -6.55
CA VAL A 37 -7.23 9.45 -5.38
C VAL A 37 -6.67 10.79 -5.81
N ASP A 38 -7.29 11.86 -5.31
CA ASP A 38 -6.84 13.23 -5.50
C ASP A 38 -6.58 13.89 -4.15
N ASN A 39 -5.36 13.72 -3.65
CA ASN A 39 -4.94 14.29 -2.36
C ASN A 39 -4.76 15.83 -2.41
N ARG A 40 -4.95 16.49 -3.56
CA ARG A 40 -5.10 17.96 -3.61
C ARG A 40 -6.41 18.41 -2.97
N ASN A 41 -7.42 17.54 -2.93
CA ASN A 41 -8.72 17.80 -2.32
C ASN A 41 -8.78 17.36 -0.84
N GLY A 42 -7.68 16.84 -0.30
CA GLY A 42 -7.53 16.50 1.11
C GLY A 42 -6.89 15.15 1.40
N GLY A 43 -6.39 15.03 2.62
CA GLY A 43 -5.68 13.85 3.13
C GLY A 43 -4.20 13.83 2.76
N GLU A 44 -3.47 12.95 3.42
CA GLU A 44 -2.00 12.92 3.35
C GLU A 44 -1.49 11.51 3.11
N ILE A 45 -0.33 11.42 2.49
CA ILE A 45 0.31 10.15 2.16
C ILE A 45 1.66 10.09 2.85
N TYR A 46 1.81 9.12 3.73
CA TYR A 46 3.02 8.88 4.48
C TYR A 46 3.62 7.54 4.09
N TYR A 47 4.94 7.47 4.12
CA TYR A 47 5.64 6.20 4.04
C TYR A 47 6.88 6.21 4.91
N ARG A 48 7.22 5.05 5.46
CA ARG A 48 8.46 4.86 6.22
C ARG A 48 8.92 3.42 6.15
N GLN A 49 10.23 3.23 6.27
CA GLN A 49 10.79 1.94 6.69
C GLN A 49 10.87 1.92 8.22
N SER A 50 10.68 0.74 8.80
CA SER A 50 10.70 0.57 10.24
C SER A 50 11.37 -0.74 10.62
N THR A 51 12.19 -0.68 11.67
CA THR A 51 12.77 -1.83 12.37
C THR A 51 12.28 -1.89 13.81
N GLU A 52 11.16 -1.23 14.11
CA GLU A 52 10.56 -1.16 15.45
C GLU A 52 10.18 -2.57 15.93
N PRO A 53 10.74 -3.08 17.04
CA PRO A 53 10.57 -4.48 17.44
C PRO A 53 9.11 -4.89 17.61
N SER A 54 8.28 -4.01 18.20
CA SER A 54 6.86 -4.28 18.41
C SER A 54 6.08 -4.41 17.10
N LEU A 55 6.44 -3.65 16.06
CA LEU A 55 5.83 -3.76 14.74
C LEU A 55 6.29 -5.03 14.03
N LEU A 56 7.58 -5.36 14.07
CA LEU A 56 8.13 -6.56 13.42
C LEU A 56 7.58 -7.85 14.05
N GLN A 57 7.40 -7.86 15.37
CA GLN A 57 6.79 -8.99 16.07
C GLN A 57 5.34 -9.21 15.62
N ARG A 58 4.54 -8.14 15.49
CA ARG A 58 3.16 -8.24 14.97
C ARG A 58 3.13 -8.74 13.53
N ALA A 59 3.92 -8.15 12.64
CA ALA A 59 3.99 -8.58 11.24
C ALA A 59 4.42 -10.04 11.11
N THR A 60 5.39 -10.48 11.93
CA THR A 60 5.84 -11.87 12.00
C THR A 60 4.73 -12.81 12.43
N ALA A 61 3.99 -12.45 13.49
CA ALA A 61 2.87 -13.26 13.97
C ALA A 61 1.76 -13.37 12.92
N ASP A 62 1.40 -12.26 12.26
CA ASP A 62 0.36 -12.24 11.23
C ASP A 62 0.73 -13.11 10.02
N ILE A 63 1.95 -12.98 9.50
CA ILE A 63 2.39 -13.78 8.35
C ILE A 63 2.43 -15.27 8.70
N ASN A 64 3.01 -15.64 9.86
CA ASN A 64 3.03 -17.05 10.27
C ASN A 64 1.62 -17.61 10.52
N ARG A 65 0.65 -16.78 10.91
CA ARG A 65 -0.76 -17.19 11.06
C ARG A 65 -1.41 -17.50 9.72
N TYR A 66 -1.19 -16.67 8.70
CA TYR A 66 -1.86 -16.80 7.39
C TYR A 66 -1.04 -17.59 6.35
N SER A 67 0.24 -17.84 6.61
CA SER A 67 1.15 -18.61 5.76
C SER A 67 1.94 -19.64 6.58
N PRO A 68 1.26 -20.59 7.25
CA PRO A 68 1.87 -21.47 8.24
C PRO A 68 2.94 -22.43 7.66
N SER A 69 2.95 -22.66 6.34
CA SER A 69 3.94 -23.48 5.65
C SER A 69 5.27 -22.76 5.37
N LEU A 70 5.37 -21.47 5.66
CA LEU A 70 6.54 -20.66 5.42
C LEU A 70 7.08 -20.13 6.76
N PRO A 71 8.21 -20.64 7.28
CA PRO A 71 8.82 -20.05 8.47
C PRO A 71 9.26 -18.63 8.15
N PHE A 72 8.60 -17.64 8.76
CA PHE A 72 8.82 -16.23 8.47
C PHE A 72 9.25 -15.47 9.73
N GLN A 73 10.22 -14.55 9.56
CA GLN A 73 10.62 -13.57 10.58
C GLN A 73 10.91 -12.23 9.90
N ALA A 74 10.15 -11.19 10.27
CA ALA A 74 10.34 -9.86 9.71
C ALA A 74 11.65 -9.23 10.21
N GLN A 75 12.48 -8.74 9.27
CA GLN A 75 13.71 -8.00 9.56
C GLN A 75 13.50 -6.48 9.52
N TRP A 76 12.61 -6.04 8.65
CA TRP A 76 12.18 -4.65 8.49
C TRP A 76 10.76 -4.66 7.92
N ALA A 77 10.06 -3.53 8.06
CA ALA A 77 8.73 -3.33 7.49
C ALA A 77 8.68 -2.04 6.66
N PHE A 78 7.99 -2.09 5.53
CA PHE A 78 7.56 -0.90 4.80
C PHE A 78 6.14 -0.55 5.24
N VAL A 79 5.93 0.66 5.75
CA VAL A 79 4.61 1.15 6.14
C VAL A 79 4.23 2.27 5.20
N ALA A 80 3.19 2.07 4.39
CA ALA A 80 2.55 3.12 3.62
C ALA A 80 1.17 3.42 4.22
N THR A 81 0.84 4.70 4.33
CA THR A 81 -0.41 5.16 4.91
C THR A 81 -0.99 6.24 4.03
N TRP A 82 -2.24 6.03 3.62
CA TRP A 82 -3.05 7.03 2.94
C TRP A 82 -4.10 7.48 3.94
N ASP A 83 -3.76 8.52 4.70
CA ASP A 83 -4.63 9.01 5.75
C ASP A 83 -5.67 9.94 5.13
N ARG A 84 -6.93 9.54 5.22
CA ARG A 84 -8.07 10.43 4.92
C ARG A 84 -8.05 11.04 3.51
N VAL A 85 -7.43 10.36 2.56
CA VAL A 85 -7.30 10.83 1.16
C VAL A 85 -8.66 10.93 0.48
N ALA A 86 -8.85 11.98 -0.32
CA ALA A 86 -10.07 12.20 -1.08
C ALA A 86 -10.10 11.43 -2.42
N PHE A 87 -11.28 10.98 -2.83
CA PHE A 87 -11.50 10.46 -4.18
C PHE A 87 -11.55 11.62 -5.21
N TYR A 88 -11.14 11.34 -6.44
CA TYR A 88 -11.18 12.31 -7.54
C TYR A 88 -12.60 12.83 -7.79
N GLY A 89 -12.75 14.15 -7.91
CA GLY A 89 -14.07 14.80 -8.07
C GLY A 89 -14.87 14.93 -6.77
N SER A 90 -14.30 14.52 -5.61
CA SER A 90 -14.87 14.85 -4.31
C SER A 90 -14.99 16.38 -4.14
N ARG A 91 -16.18 16.85 -3.75
CA ARG A 91 -16.47 18.27 -3.47
C ARG A 91 -16.46 18.60 -1.98
N THR A 92 -16.30 17.59 -1.13
CA THR A 92 -16.19 17.79 0.30
C THR A 92 -14.72 18.02 0.64
N SER A 93 -14.37 19.25 1.00
CA SER A 93 -13.16 19.51 1.79
C SER A 93 -13.40 18.95 3.18
N LYS A 94 -12.40 18.27 3.74
CA LYS A 94 -12.42 17.91 5.16
C LYS A 94 -12.46 19.15 6.05
#